data_AF-A0AAJ1NHR7-F1
#
_entry.id   AF-A0AAJ1NHR7-F1
#
_cell.length_a   1.000
_cell.length_b   1.000
_cell.length_c   1.000
_cell.angle_alpha   90.00
_cell.angle_beta   90.00
_cell.angle_gamma   90.00
#
_symmetry.space_group_name_H-M   'P 1'
#
loop_
_entity.id
_entity.type
_entity.pdbx_description
1 polymer ?
#
loop_
_entity_poly.entity_id
_entity_poly.type
_entity_poly.pdbx_seq_one_letter_code
_entity_poly.pdbx_strand_id
1 'polypeptide(L)' 'MNLSAPTQIVFIISLVIAAIGLLAALGVLAFIPLASVWIMLIAYVVLAGGCLMRGA' A
#
# COMPACT_ATOMS: atom_id res chain seq x y z
N MET A 1 19.85 -3.73 10.81
CA MET A 1 18.61 -3.11 10.28
C MET A 1 17.45 -3.49 11.21
N ASN A 2 17.28 -2.76 12.30
CA ASN A 2 16.09 -2.88 13.16
C ASN A 2 15.06 -1.88 12.66
N LEU A 3 14.44 -2.16 11.52
CA LEU A 3 13.29 -1.38 11.08
C LEU A 3 12.12 -1.81 11.96
N SER A 4 11.77 -0.97 12.94
CA SER A 4 10.64 -1.22 13.83
C SER A 4 9.39 -1.40 12.99
N ALA A 5 8.63 -2.47 13.28
CA ALA A 5 7.40 -2.79 12.55
C ALA A 5 6.52 -1.53 12.38
N PRO A 6 5.99 -1.25 11.18
CA PRO A 6 5.14 -0.09 10.93
C PRO A 6 4.00 -0.07 11.94
N THR A 7 3.49 1.12 12.28
CA THR A 7 2.36 1.20 13.22
C THR A 7 1.20 0.37 12.66
N GLN A 8 0.46 -0.31 13.55
CA GLN A 8 -0.63 -1.21 13.14
C GLN A 8 -1.65 -0.48 12.23
N ILE A 9 -1.88 0.80 12.47
CA ILE A 9 -2.72 1.67 11.65
C ILE A 9 -2.16 1.84 10.23
N VAL A 10 -0.87 2.17 10.08
CA VAL A 10 -0.24 2.37 8.76
C VAL A 10 -0.19 1.06 7.98
N PHE A 11 0.07 -0.07 8.65
CA PHE A 11 0.01 -1.39 8.03
C PHE A 11 -1.39 -1.67 7.47
N ILE A 12 -2.43 -1.47 8.27
CA ILE A 12 -3.83 -1.68 7.83
C ILE A 12 -4.17 -0.77 6.64
N ILE A 13 -3.78 0.51 6.67
CA ILE A 13 -4.02 1.44 5.56
C ILE A 13 -3.33 0.94 4.28
N SER A 14 -2.04 0.58 4.35
CA SER A 14 -1.30 0.08 3.19
C SER A 14 -1.91 -1.19 2.61
N LEU A 15 -2.40 -2.09 3.47
CA LEU A 15 -3.02 -3.35 3.08
C LEU A 15 -4.34 -3.12 2.35
N VAL A 16 -5.16 -2.17 2.82
CA VAL A 16 -6.41 -1.79 2.14
C VAL A 16 -6.12 -1.21 0.75
N ILE A 17 -5.12 -0.33 0.62
CA ILE A 17 -4.74 0.25 -0.68
C ILE A 17 -4.22 -0.85 -1.62
N ALA A 18 -3.42 -1.79 -1.12
CA ALA A 18 -2.94 -2.94 -1.89
C ALA A 18 -4.12 -3.83 -2.36
N ALA A 19 -5.11 -4.06 -1.50
CA ALA A 19 -6.30 -4.82 -1.88
C ALA A 19 -7.08 -4.12 -3.00
N ILE A 20 -7.21 -2.80 -2.97
CA ILE A 20 -7.84 -2.01 -4.04
C ILE A 20 -7.03 -2.12 -5.34
N GLY A 21 -5.70 -2.02 -5.27
CA GLY A 21 -4.82 -2.17 -6.43
C GLY A 21 -4.92 -3.57 -7.06
N LEU A 22 -5.04 -4.60 -6.23
CA LEU A 22 -5.24 -5.98 -6.67
C LEU A 22 -6.60 -6.16 -7.34
N LEU A 23 -7.68 -5.65 -6.74
CA LEU A 23 -9.02 -5.72 -7.33
C LEU A 23 -9.11 -4.91 -8.65
N ALA A 24 -8.38 -3.80 -8.76
CA ALA A 24 -8.22 -3.06 -10.01
C ALA A 24 -7.46 -3.86 -11.07
N ALA A 25 -6.40 -4.60 -10.69
CA ALA A 25 -5.66 -5.47 -11.61
C ALA A 25 -6.52 -6.64 -12.13
N LEU A 26 -7.44 -7.14 -11.30
CA LEU A 26 -8.40 -8.18 -11.67
C LEU A 26 -9.58 -7.66 -12.52
N GLY A 27 -9.60 -6.36 -12.84
CA GLY A 27 -10.69 -5.75 -13.63
C GLY A 27 -11.99 -5.55 -12.88
N VAL A 28 -12.03 -5.82 -11.57
CA VAL A 28 -13.23 -5.62 -10.73
C VAL A 28 -13.53 -4.13 -10.55
N LEU A 29 -12.50 -3.28 -10.58
CA LEU A 29 -12.62 -1.81 -10.59
C LEU A 29 -12.29 -1.20 -11.96
N ALA A 30 -12.89 -1.75 -13.04
CA ALA A 30 -12.68 -1.24 -14.41
C ALA A 30 -13.12 0.22 -14.64
N PHE A 31 -13.81 0.84 -13.68
CA PHE A 31 -14.22 2.25 -13.73
C PHE A 31 -13.12 3.22 -13.28
N ILE A 32 -12.00 2.74 -12.74
CA ILE A 32 -10.88 3.57 -12.30
C ILE A 32 -9.88 3.69 -13.46
N PRO A 33 -9.70 4.87 -14.08
CA PRO A 33 -8.73 5.08 -15.16
C PRO A 33 -7.30 5.25 -14.63
N LEU A 34 -6.96 4.56 -13.53
CA LEU A 34 -5.60 4.49 -12.98
C LEU A 34 -5.07 3.07 -13.19
N ALA A 35 -3.88 2.95 -13.76
CA ALA A 35 -3.25 1.64 -13.88
C ALA A 35 -3.04 1.04 -12.49
N SER A 36 -3.42 -0.23 -12.31
CA SER A 36 -3.31 -0.97 -11.05
C SER A 36 -1.90 -0.94 -10.45
N VAL A 37 -0.89 -0.88 -11.30
CA VAL A 37 0.53 -0.73 -10.92
C VAL A 37 0.76 0.51 -10.05
N TRP A 38 0.12 1.65 -10.36
CA TRP A 38 0.28 2.88 -9.59
C TRP A 38 -0.38 2.80 -8.21
N ILE A 39 -1.52 2.11 -8.11
CA ILE A 39 -2.23 1.89 -6.85
C ILE A 39 -1.38 1.00 -5.93
N MET A 40 -0.81 -0.08 -6.48
CA MET A 40 0.10 -0.97 -5.76
C MET A 40 1.40 -0.27 -5.35
N LEU A 41 1.93 0.61 -6.20
CA LEU A 41 3.11 1.42 -5.88
C LEU A 41 2.84 2.34 -4.68
N ILE A 42 1.69 3.01 -4.64
CA ILE A 42 1.31 3.86 -3.51
C ILE A 42 1.19 3.03 -2.23
N ALA A 43 0.56 1.85 -2.29
CA ALA A 43 0.46 0.95 -1.15
C ALA A 43 1.85 0.59 -0.59
N TYR A 44 2.80 0.28 -1.48
CA TYR A 44 4.17 -0.03 -1.10
C TYR A 44 4.90 1.16 -0.49
N VAL A 45 4.78 2.35 -1.08
CA VAL A 45 5.41 3.58 -0.55
C VAL A 45 4.88 3.92 0.84
N VAL A 46 3.57 3.76 1.08
CA VAL A 46 2.96 3.98 2.40
C VAL A 46 3.51 2.98 3.43
N LEU A 47 3.61 1.70 3.07
CA LEU A 47 4.18 0.67 3.93
C LEU A 47 5.66 0.95 4.25
N ALA A 48 6.45 1.23 3.21
CA ALA A 48 7.88 1.50 3.32
C ALA A 48 8.15 2.77 4.15
N GLY A 49 7.40 3.85 3.92
CA GLY A 49 7.46 5.06 4.73
C GLY A 49 7.09 4.80 6.19
N GLY A 50 6.05 4.00 6.44
CA GLY A 50 5.66 3.57 7.79
C GLY A 50 6.74 2.78 8.53
N CYS A 51 7.47 1.91 7.82
CA CYS A 51 8.61 1.17 8.37
C CYS A 51 9.79 2.10 8.67
N LEU A 52 10.05 3.07 7.78
CA LEU A 52 11.18 4.00 7.92
C LEU A 52 10.98 4.96 9.10
N MET A 53 9.78 5.55 9.22
CA MET A 53 9.45 6.54 10.26
C MET A 53 9.43 5.97 11.68
N ARG A 54 9.27 4.64 11.83
CA ARG A 54 9.33 3.98 13.14
C ARG A 54 10.71 3.39 13.45
N GLY A 55 11.57 3.26 12.44
CA GLY A 55 12.96 2.83 12.57
C GLY A 55 13.95 3.97 12.83
N ALA A 56 13.51 5.23 12.71
CA ALA A 56 14.23 6.45 13.12
C ALA A 56 13.82 6.88 14.53
#